data_AF-A0A1W9VKF8-F1
#
_entry.id   AF-A0A1W9VKF8-F1
#
_cell.length_a   1.000
_cell.length_b   1.000
_cell.length_c   1.000
_cell.angle_alpha   90.00
_cell.angle_beta   90.00
_cell.angle_gamma   90.00
#
_symmetry.space_group_name_H-M   'P 1'
#
loop_
_entity.id
_entity.type
_entity.pdbx_description
1 polymer ?
#
loop_
_entity_poly.entity_id
_entity_poly.type
_entity_poly.pdbx_seq_one_letter_code
_entity_poly.pdbx_strand_id
1 'polypeptide(L)'
;MPQRHLTPQPQRPWLIIILVLIIGVFAGIHWLKFIITLQQWDAIENAPMLVSPLYLALTGIGWGLVSIPLMWGLWVGKPWARVGVQIAGVLYFLAIWFDALWIAATDIVQTRWLFDLILSILGLSILFAATHCLASKRFFNKTSPPITP
;
A
#
# COMPACT_ATOMS: atom_id res chain seq x y z
N MET A 1 24.92 -42.39 -13.62
CA MET A 1 24.58 -41.44 -12.53
C MET A 1 23.61 -40.41 -13.07
N PRO A 2 22.38 -40.28 -12.56
CA PRO A 2 21.44 -39.29 -13.05
C PRO A 2 21.90 -37.90 -12.62
N GLN A 3 22.14 -37.01 -13.61
CA GLN A 3 22.42 -35.61 -13.34
C GLN A 3 21.15 -34.99 -12.73
N ARG A 4 21.21 -34.66 -11.43
CA ARG A 4 20.21 -33.78 -10.83
C ARG A 4 20.35 -32.42 -11.49
N HIS A 5 19.47 -32.11 -12.43
CA HIS A 5 19.28 -30.76 -12.92
C HIS A 5 18.88 -29.90 -11.71
N LEU A 6 19.85 -29.20 -11.13
CA LEU A 6 19.61 -28.13 -10.17
C LEU A 6 18.91 -27.02 -10.94
N THR A 7 17.58 -27.11 -11.05
CA THR A 7 16.79 -26.01 -11.59
C THR A 7 17.05 -24.80 -10.68
N PRO A 8 17.51 -23.66 -11.21
CA PRO A 8 17.71 -22.47 -10.40
C PRO A 8 16.40 -22.15 -9.68
N GLN A 9 16.43 -22.09 -8.35
CA GLN A 9 15.27 -21.61 -7.61
C GLN A 9 14.91 -20.22 -8.16
N PRO A 10 13.61 -19.95 -8.40
CA PRO A 10 13.19 -18.66 -8.92
C PRO A 10 13.58 -17.57 -7.91
N GLN A 11 14.62 -16.81 -8.23
CA GLN A 11 15.02 -15.65 -7.45
C GLN A 11 13.84 -14.68 -7.39
N ARG A 12 13.53 -14.20 -6.18
CA ARG A 12 12.45 -13.22 -5.99
C ARG A 12 12.78 -11.97 -6.81
N PRO A 13 11.86 -11.49 -7.67
CA PRO A 13 12.10 -10.29 -8.44
C PRO A 13 12.39 -9.13 -7.49
N TRP A 14 13.48 -8.41 -7.72
CA TRP A 14 13.89 -7.26 -6.90
C TRP A 14 12.74 -6.24 -6.72
N LEU A 15 11.90 -6.08 -7.74
CA LEU A 15 10.72 -5.23 -7.71
C LEU A 15 9.67 -5.65 -6.66
N ILE A 16 9.51 -6.95 -6.40
CA ILE A 16 8.60 -7.44 -5.35
C ILE A 16 9.17 -7.09 -3.97
N ILE A 17 10.49 -7.19 -3.80
CA ILE A 17 11.15 -6.81 -2.54
C ILE A 17 10.91 -5.31 -2.27
N ILE A 18 11.10 -4.46 -3.29
CA ILE A 18 10.82 -3.03 -3.14
C ILE A 18 9.35 -2.79 -2.79
N LEU A 19 8.41 -3.46 -3.45
CA LEU A 19 6.98 -3.29 -3.18
C LEU A 19 6.61 -3.71 -1.75
N VAL A 20 7.19 -4.82 -1.26
CA VAL A 20 7.06 -5.26 0.14
C VAL A 20 7.63 -4.21 1.09
N LEU A 21 8.81 -3.65 0.81
CA LEU A 21 9.42 -2.62 1.64
C LEU A 21 8.57 -1.34 1.68
N ILE A 22 8.05 -0.90 0.53
CA ILE A 22 7.16 0.27 0.44
C ILE A 22 5.91 0.04 1.28
N ILE A 23 5.25 -1.12 1.15
CA ILE A 23 4.06 -1.46 1.94
C ILE A 23 4.41 -1.63 3.43
N GLY A 24 5.59 -2.14 3.76
CA GLY A 24 6.06 -2.26 5.14
C GLY A 24 6.30 -0.90 5.80
N VAL A 25 6.96 0.04 5.11
CA VAL A 25 7.14 1.42 5.57
C VAL A 25 5.77 2.10 5.73
N PHE A 26 4.89 1.93 4.74
CA PHE A 26 3.53 2.44 4.77
C PHE A 26 2.76 1.91 6.00
N ALA A 27 2.80 0.60 6.25
CA ALA A 27 2.21 0.00 7.44
C ALA A 27 2.77 0.61 8.72
N GLY A 28 4.10 0.75 8.81
CA GLY A 28 4.79 1.32 9.97
C GLY A 28 4.35 2.76 10.27
N ILE A 29 4.22 3.60 9.23
CA ILE A 29 3.73 4.97 9.37
C ILE A 29 2.30 4.99 9.90
N HIS A 30 1.41 4.13 9.39
CA HIS A 30 0.01 4.09 9.82
C HIS A 30 -0.17 3.55 11.24
N TRP A 31 0.61 2.54 11.63
CA TRP A 31 0.66 2.06 13.02
C TRP A 31 1.21 3.12 13.97
N LEU A 32 2.28 3.80 13.57
CA LEU A 32 2.85 4.90 14.35
C LEU A 32 1.83 6.04 14.52
N LYS A 33 1.14 6.43 13.44
CA LYS A 33 0.04 7.41 13.48
C LYS A 33 -1.02 6.98 14.49
N PHE A 34 -1.47 5.73 14.46
CA PHE A 34 -2.45 5.22 15.42
C PHE A 34 -1.95 5.32 16.87
N ILE A 35 -0.73 4.86 17.15
CA ILE A 35 -0.13 4.91 18.49
C ILE A 35 0.01 6.34 18.99
N ILE A 36 0.56 7.24 18.18
CA ILE A 36 0.71 8.67 18.52
C ILE A 36 -0.66 9.29 18.79
N THR A 37 -1.66 8.99 17.98
CA THR A 37 -3.03 9.52 18.16
C THR A 37 -3.62 9.10 19.50
N LEU A 38 -3.41 7.84 19.92
CA LEU A 38 -3.86 7.35 21.22
C LEU A 38 -3.08 8.00 22.38
N GLN A 39 -1.77 8.16 22.23
CA GLN A 39 -0.92 8.78 23.25
C GLN A 39 -1.18 10.27 23.43
N GLN A 40 -1.56 10.96 22.36
CA GLN A 40 -1.76 12.41 22.31
C GLN A 40 -3.23 12.78 22.14
N TRP A 41 -4.15 11.91 22.56
CA TRP A 41 -5.58 12.07 22.31
C TRP A 41 -6.09 13.45 22.74
N ASP A 42 -5.86 13.81 24.02
CA ASP A 42 -6.29 15.10 24.58
C ASP A 42 -5.61 16.29 23.88
N ALA A 43 -4.35 16.16 23.50
CA ALA A 43 -3.62 17.23 22.82
C ALA A 43 -4.18 17.49 21.41
N ILE A 44 -4.58 16.43 20.70
CA ILE A 44 -5.20 16.53 19.37
C ILE A 44 -6.64 17.05 19.49
N GLU A 45 -7.39 16.59 20.49
CA GLU A 45 -8.78 17.04 20.73
C GLU A 45 -8.86 18.54 21.04
N ASN A 46 -7.88 19.07 21.77
CA ASN A 46 -7.82 20.48 22.12
C ASN A 46 -7.08 21.36 21.08
N ALA A 47 -6.50 20.76 20.04
CA ALA A 47 -5.85 21.50 18.98
C ALA A 47 -6.90 22.16 18.07
N PRO A 48 -6.60 23.32 17.45
CA PRO A 48 -7.49 23.97 16.49
C PRO A 48 -7.51 23.25 15.12
N MET A 49 -7.45 21.92 15.13
CA MET A 49 -7.48 21.09 13.93
C MET A 49 -8.92 20.70 13.60
N LEU A 50 -9.23 20.62 12.31
CA LEU A 50 -10.54 20.17 11.80
C LEU A 50 -10.77 18.66 11.92
N VAL A 51 -9.80 17.90 12.44
CA VAL A 51 -9.80 16.43 12.40
C VAL A 51 -9.91 15.85 13.80
N SER A 52 -10.96 15.04 14.01
CA SER A 52 -11.14 14.31 15.26
C SER A 52 -10.00 13.30 15.51
N PRO A 53 -9.50 13.16 16.74
CA PRO A 53 -8.56 12.09 17.11
C PRO A 53 -9.09 10.71 16.74
N LEU A 54 -10.40 10.47 16.89
CA LEU A 54 -11.02 9.20 16.53
C LEU A 54 -10.85 8.87 15.05
N TYR A 55 -10.99 9.87 14.17
CA TYR A 55 -10.76 9.68 12.73
C TYR A 55 -9.31 9.33 12.43
N LEU A 56 -8.35 10.02 13.05
CA LEU A 56 -6.92 9.75 12.88
C LEU A 56 -6.56 8.33 13.38
N ALA A 57 -7.17 7.90 14.48
CA ALA A 57 -6.97 6.57 15.03
C ALA A 57 -7.54 5.49 14.09
N LEU A 58 -8.80 5.66 13.65
CA LEU A 58 -9.48 4.72 12.75
C LEU A 58 -8.78 4.59 11.40
N THR A 59 -8.31 5.71 10.83
CA THR A 59 -7.56 5.68 9.57
C THR A 59 -6.17 5.08 9.75
N GLY A 60 -5.49 5.33 10.87
CA GLY A 60 -4.22 4.71 11.22
C GLY A 60 -4.33 3.19 11.33
N ILE A 61 -5.26 2.70 12.16
CA ILE A 61 -5.44 1.25 12.34
C ILE A 61 -5.99 0.58 11.07
N GLY A 62 -6.91 1.22 10.35
CA GLY A 62 -7.50 0.66 9.12
C GLY A 62 -6.44 0.38 8.07
N TRP A 63 -5.62 1.39 7.73
CA TRP A 63 -4.54 1.22 6.75
C TRP A 63 -3.40 0.33 7.27
N GLY A 64 -3.09 0.39 8.57
CA GLY A 64 -2.13 -0.51 9.21
C GLY A 64 -2.55 -1.98 9.07
N LEU A 65 -3.82 -2.29 9.32
CA LEU A 65 -4.39 -3.63 9.20
C LEU A 65 -4.49 -4.10 7.75
N VAL A 66 -4.86 -3.23 6.80
CA VAL A 66 -4.91 -3.57 5.36
C VAL A 66 -3.52 -3.91 4.82
N SER A 67 -2.47 -3.27 5.33
CA SER A 67 -1.11 -3.44 4.83
C SER A 67 -0.49 -4.79 5.19
N ILE A 68 -0.87 -5.37 6.33
CA ILE A 68 -0.36 -6.67 6.80
C ILE A 68 -0.67 -7.82 5.82
N PRO A 69 -1.93 -8.09 5.43
CA PRO A 69 -2.23 -9.15 4.48
C PRO A 69 -1.63 -8.85 3.11
N LEU A 70 -1.59 -7.58 2.66
CA LEU A 70 -0.94 -7.24 1.38
C LEU A 70 0.55 -7.58 1.38
N MET A 71 1.25 -7.22 2.45
CA MET A 71 2.67 -7.53 2.62
C MET A 71 2.90 -9.04 2.65
N TRP A 72 2.10 -9.78 3.41
CA TRP A 72 2.14 -11.25 3.46
C TRP A 72 1.86 -11.88 2.10
N GLY A 73 0.82 -11.43 1.41
CA GLY A 73 0.40 -11.91 0.10
C GLY A 73 1.50 -11.70 -0.94
N LEU A 74 2.15 -10.55 -0.94
CA LEU A 74 3.30 -10.27 -1.82
C LEU A 74 4.51 -11.12 -1.46
N TRP A 75 4.81 -11.27 -0.16
CA TRP A 75 5.95 -12.03 0.32
C TRP A 75 5.87 -13.52 -0.04
N VAL A 76 4.66 -14.09 0.02
CA VAL A 76 4.37 -15.49 -0.30
C VAL A 76 4.10 -15.70 -1.80
N GLY A 77 3.87 -14.63 -2.57
CA GLY A 77 3.54 -14.75 -3.99
C GLY A 77 2.12 -15.26 -4.22
N LYS A 78 1.15 -14.78 -3.44
CA LYS A 78 -0.27 -15.10 -3.63
C LYS A 78 -0.87 -14.30 -4.79
N PRO A 79 -1.61 -14.93 -5.72
CA PRO A 79 -2.12 -14.25 -6.92
C PRO A 79 -3.07 -13.08 -6.61
N TRP A 80 -3.81 -13.16 -5.50
CA TRP A 80 -4.69 -12.09 -5.05
C TRP A 80 -3.94 -10.84 -4.59
N ALA A 81 -2.66 -10.95 -4.17
CA ALA A 81 -1.89 -9.83 -3.64
C ALA A 81 -1.70 -8.74 -4.70
N ARG A 82 -1.58 -9.13 -5.97
CA ARG A 82 -1.47 -8.19 -7.10
C ARG A 82 -2.70 -7.29 -7.20
N VAL A 83 -3.89 -7.89 -7.19
CA VAL A 83 -5.16 -7.17 -7.26
C VAL A 83 -5.41 -6.39 -5.98
N GLY A 84 -5.09 -6.97 -4.82
CA GLY A 84 -5.21 -6.32 -3.52
C GLY A 84 -4.39 -5.03 -3.43
N VAL A 85 -3.14 -5.02 -3.90
CA VAL A 85 -2.29 -3.82 -3.89
C VAL A 85 -2.82 -2.74 -4.83
N GLN A 86 -3.38 -3.11 -5.99
CA GLN A 86 -4.00 -2.16 -6.92
C GLN A 86 -5.24 -1.52 -6.31
N ILE A 87 -6.14 -2.31 -5.76
CA ILE A 87 -7.36 -1.82 -5.10
C ILE A 87 -6.98 -0.93 -3.92
N ALA A 88 -6.08 -1.38 -3.06
CA ALA A 88 -5.63 -0.60 -1.91
C ALA A 88 -4.96 0.71 -2.32
N GLY A 89 -4.12 0.70 -3.36
CA GLY A 89 -3.50 1.91 -3.90
C GLY A 89 -4.54 2.92 -4.39
N VAL A 90 -5.54 2.47 -5.16
CA VAL A 90 -6.63 3.34 -5.63
C VAL A 90 -7.43 3.90 -4.45
N LEU A 91 -7.85 3.05 -3.52
CA LEU A 91 -8.59 3.48 -2.34
C LEU A 91 -7.79 4.46 -1.48
N TYR A 92 -6.47 4.27 -1.39
CA TYR A 92 -5.59 5.16 -0.63
C TYR A 92 -5.51 6.55 -1.25
N PHE A 93 -5.31 6.64 -2.57
CA PHE A 93 -5.35 7.92 -3.27
C PHE A 93 -6.72 8.59 -3.16
N LEU A 94 -7.81 7.83 -3.29
CA LEU A 94 -9.15 8.38 -3.08
C LEU A 94 -9.34 8.92 -1.66
N ALA A 95 -8.81 8.23 -0.64
CA ALA A 95 -8.85 8.71 0.74
C ALA A 95 -8.03 9.99 0.92
N ILE A 96 -6.84 10.11 0.32
CA ILE A 96 -6.05 11.36 0.33
C ILE A 96 -6.85 12.50 -0.30
N TRP A 97 -7.46 12.26 -1.46
CA TRP A 97 -8.24 13.30 -2.14
C TRP A 97 -9.51 13.67 -1.36
N PHE A 98 -10.13 12.70 -0.70
CA PHE A 98 -11.24 12.95 0.21
C PHE A 98 -10.79 13.83 1.38
N ASP A 99 -9.67 13.51 2.04
CA ASP A 99 -9.09 14.33 3.11
C ASP A 99 -8.72 15.72 2.59
N ALA A 100 -8.10 15.83 1.42
CA ALA A 100 -7.70 17.11 0.84
C ALA A 100 -8.90 18.01 0.54
N LEU A 101 -9.99 17.47 -0.01
CA LEU A 101 -11.20 18.21 -0.36
C LEU A 101 -12.09 18.52 0.84
N TRP A 102 -12.16 17.61 1.83
CA TRP A 102 -13.07 17.70 2.97
C TRP A 102 -12.45 18.43 4.18
N ILE A 103 -11.19 18.13 4.48
CA ILE A 103 -10.51 18.60 5.70
C ILE A 103 -9.65 19.83 5.40
N ALA A 104 -8.98 19.83 4.24
CA ALA A 104 -7.99 20.84 3.88
C ALA A 104 -8.50 21.82 2.82
N ALA A 105 -9.62 22.49 3.11
CA ALA A 105 -10.04 23.70 2.40
C ALA A 105 -9.19 24.92 2.84
N THR A 106 -7.86 24.75 2.85
CA THR A 106 -6.88 25.79 3.20
C THR A 106 -6.15 26.25 1.93
N ASP A 107 -5.72 27.51 1.90
CA ASP A 107 -5.09 28.16 0.73
C ASP A 107 -3.88 27.39 0.15
N ILE A 108 -3.22 26.58 0.99
CA ILE A 108 -2.07 25.75 0.62
C ILE A 108 -2.46 24.64 -0.37
N VAL A 109 -3.61 23.98 -0.16
CA VAL A 109 -4.09 22.91 -1.05
C VAL A 109 -4.55 23.50 -2.39
N GLN A 110 -5.18 24.67 -2.37
CA GLN A 110 -5.60 25.37 -3.60
C GLN A 110 -4.41 25.75 -4.50
N THR A 111 -3.23 25.95 -3.94
CA THR A 111 -2.04 26.33 -4.72
C THR A 111 -1.30 25.11 -5.30
N ARG A 112 -1.44 23.93 -4.69
CA ARG A 112 -0.62 22.74 -5.01
C ARG A 112 -1.38 21.55 -5.57
N TRP A 113 -2.71 21.61 -5.66
CA TRP A 113 -3.55 20.47 -6.07
C TRP A 113 -3.12 19.84 -7.40
N LEU A 114 -2.70 20.63 -8.40
CA LEU A 114 -2.29 20.09 -9.70
C LEU A 114 -1.03 19.24 -9.59
N PHE A 115 -0.07 19.67 -8.75
CA PHE A 115 1.15 18.90 -8.49
C PHE A 115 0.82 17.59 -7.76
N ASP A 116 -0.03 17.65 -6.75
CA ASP A 116 -0.45 16.46 -5.99
C ASP A 116 -1.24 15.48 -6.87
N LEU A 117 -2.01 15.98 -7.85
CA LEU A 117 -2.73 15.18 -8.83
C LEU A 117 -1.79 14.46 -9.78
N ILE A 118 -0.80 15.18 -10.33
CA ILE A 118 0.22 14.58 -11.20
C ILE A 118 0.99 13.51 -10.43
N LEU A 119 1.38 13.79 -9.18
CA LEU A 119 2.07 12.82 -8.33
C LEU A 119 1.21 11.59 -8.04
N SER A 120 -0.10 11.78 -7.85
CA SER A 120 -1.05 10.69 -7.65
C SER A 120 -1.16 9.77 -8.87
N ILE A 121 -1.32 10.38 -10.05
CA ILE A 121 -1.40 9.64 -11.32
C ILE A 121 -0.10 8.89 -11.59
N LEU A 122 1.04 9.54 -11.34
CA LEU A 122 2.36 8.93 -11.51
C LEU A 122 2.56 7.75 -10.54
N GLY A 123 2.22 7.93 -9.27
CA GLY A 123 2.31 6.89 -8.24
C GLY A 123 1.45 5.67 -8.56
N LEU A 124 0.19 5.88 -8.98
CA LEU A 124 -0.67 4.81 -9.46
C LEU A 124 -0.07 4.13 -10.70
N SER A 125 0.38 4.90 -11.70
CA SER A 125 0.96 4.34 -12.92
C SER A 125 2.15 3.43 -12.63
N ILE A 126 3.05 3.85 -11.73
CA ILE A 126 4.19 3.04 -11.27
C ILE A 126 3.71 1.78 -10.54
N LEU A 127 2.73 1.89 -9.65
CA LEU A 127 2.17 0.75 -8.92
C LEU A 127 1.52 -0.27 -9.86
N PHE A 128 0.77 0.19 -10.85
CA PHE A 128 0.17 -0.65 -11.89
C PHE A 128 1.25 -1.29 -12.78
N ALA A 129 2.26 -0.53 -13.20
CA ALA A 129 3.38 -1.05 -13.99
C ALA A 129 4.17 -2.11 -13.21
N ALA A 130 4.49 -1.84 -11.93
CA ALA A 130 5.25 -2.76 -11.08
C ALA A 130 4.51 -4.08 -10.85
N THR A 131 3.19 -4.02 -10.68
CA THR A 131 2.36 -5.20 -10.54
C THR A 131 2.13 -5.93 -11.87
N HIS A 132 2.21 -5.24 -13.02
CA HIS A 132 2.03 -5.81 -14.37
C HIS A 132 3.30 -6.36 -15.03
N CYS A 133 4.48 -5.98 -14.54
CA CYS A 133 5.75 -6.38 -15.13
C CYS A 133 5.92 -7.92 -15.15
N LEU A 134 6.37 -8.47 -16.28
CA LEU A 134 6.36 -9.92 -16.60
C LEU A 134 7.04 -10.83 -15.56
N ALA A 135 7.99 -10.31 -14.77
CA ALA A 135 8.62 -11.03 -13.66
C ALA A 135 7.66 -11.35 -12.51
N SER A 136 6.66 -10.49 -12.28
CA SER A 136 5.55 -10.70 -11.32
C SER A 136 4.66 -11.86 -11.76
N LYS A 137 4.25 -11.89 -13.04
CA LYS A 137 3.38 -12.95 -13.59
C LYS A 137 4.00 -14.36 -13.44
N ARG A 138 5.31 -14.51 -13.64
CA ARG A 138 6.00 -15.80 -13.49
C ARG A 138 6.12 -16.28 -12.04
N PHE A 139 6.17 -15.36 -11.08
CA PHE A 139 6.18 -15.71 -9.65
C PHE A 139 4.80 -16.15 -9.17
N PHE A 140 3.74 -15.42 -9.54
CA PHE A 140 2.36 -15.74 -9.15
C PHE A 140 1.77 -16.96 -9.88
N ASN A 141 2.19 -17.26 -11.12
CA ASN A 141 1.67 -18.43 -11.86
C ASN A 141 2.26 -19.77 -11.41
N LYS A 142 3.41 -19.80 -10.70
CA LYS A 142 4.03 -21.07 -10.26
C LYS A 142 3.34 -21.72 -9.05
N THR A 143 2.52 -20.98 -8.32
CA THR A 143 1.84 -21.43 -7.08
C THR A 143 0.37 -21.81 -7.29
N SER A 144 -0.12 -21.75 -8.53
CA SER A 144 -1.47 -22.22 -8.86
C SER A 144 -1.41 -23.74 -9.10
N PRO A 145 -2.13 -24.58 -8.32
CA PRO A 145 -2.23 -25.99 -8.64
C PRO A 145 -2.86 -26.14 -10.04
N PRO A 146 -2.48 -27.17 -10.82
CA PRO A 146 -3.12 -27.41 -12.10
C PRO A 146 -4.61 -27.58 -11.87
N ILE A 147 -5.41 -26.76 -12.57
CA ILE A 147 -6.85 -26.95 -12.63
C ILE A 147 -7.04 -28.22 -13.47
N THR A 148 -7.27 -29.35 -12.80
CA THR A 148 -7.68 -30.58 -13.48
C THR A 148 -9.15 -30.42 -13.90
N PRO A 149 -9.50 -30.74 -15.16
CA PRO A 149 -10.87 -30.74 -15.66
C PRO A 149 -11.72 -31.82 -15.00
#